data_AF-A0A7G2JZW4-F1
#
_entry.id   AF-A0A7G2JZW4-F1
#
_cell.length_a   1.000
_cell.length_b   1.000
_cell.length_c   1.000
_cell.angle_alpha   90.00
_cell.angle_beta   90.00
_cell.angle_gamma   90.00
#
_symmetry.space_group_name_H-M   'P 1'
#
loop_
_entity.id
_entity.type
_entity.pdbx_description
1 polymer ?
#
loop_
_entity_poly.entity_id
_entity_poly.type
_entity_poly.pdbx_seq_one_letter_code
_entity_poly.pdbx_strand_id
1 'polypeptide(L)' 'MRYVIAVKSPIYGKQGAFLAYQFADALIKKRHEISQIFFFQDGVSNGNALVYPANDEV' A
#
# COMPACT_ATOMS: atom_id res chain seq x y z
N MET A 1 -6.73 8.26 -16.34
CA MET A 1 -7.65 7.18 -15.89
C MET A 1 -7.86 7.32 -14.39
N ARG A 2 -8.96 6.77 -13.87
CA ARG A 2 -9.31 6.79 -12.44
C ARG A 2 -9.22 5.37 -11.88
N TYR A 3 -8.50 5.19 -10.79
CA TYR A 3 -8.17 3.90 -10.20
C TYR A 3 -8.70 3.77 -8.78
N VAL A 4 -9.04 2.52 -8.41
CA VAL A 4 -9.23 2.08 -7.03
C VAL A 4 -8.25 0.95 -6.79
N ILE A 5 -7.47 1.03 -5.71
CA ILE A 5 -6.45 0.03 -5.36
C ILE A 5 -6.93 -0.77 -4.15
N ALA A 6 -6.94 -2.11 -4.25
CA ALA A 6 -7.25 -2.99 -3.13
C ALA A 6 -5.96 -3.65 -2.62
N VAL A 7 -5.57 -3.35 -1.38
CA VAL A 7 -4.37 -3.91 -0.73
C VAL A 7 -4.81 -5.03 0.22
N LYS A 8 -4.43 -6.26 -0.12
CA LYS A 8 -4.77 -7.46 0.67
C LYS A 8 -3.59 -8.07 1.44
N SER A 9 -2.37 -7.60 1.15
CA SER A 9 -1.15 -8.12 1.77
C SER A 9 -0.83 -7.38 3.06
N PRO A 10 -0.32 -8.08 4.09
CA PRO A 10 0.08 -7.45 5.35
C PRO A 10 1.20 -6.42 5.15
N ILE A 11 1.39 -5.58 6.16
CA ILE A 11 2.51 -4.62 6.22
C ILE A 11 3.87 -5.32 6.18
N TYR A 12 4.00 -6.50 6.79
CA TYR A 12 5.22 -7.31 6.82
C TYR A 12 5.03 -8.75 6.36
N GLY A 13 6.12 -9.36 5.90
CA GLY A 13 6.17 -10.76 5.50
C GLY A 13 5.70 -11.05 4.06
N LYS A 14 5.18 -10.05 3.34
CA LYS A 14 4.84 -10.15 1.91
C LYS A 14 5.13 -8.83 1.20
N GLN A 15 5.44 -8.89 -0.10
CA GLN A 15 5.77 -7.71 -0.91
C GLN A 15 4.55 -6.93 -1.44
N GLY A 16 3.34 -7.48 -1.31
CA GLY A 16 2.17 -6.94 -2.00
C GLY A 16 1.79 -5.52 -1.57
N ALA A 17 1.96 -5.16 -0.29
CA ALA A 17 1.70 -3.80 0.19
C ALA A 17 2.71 -2.79 -0.40
N PHE A 18 4.00 -3.15 -0.39
CA PHE A 18 5.06 -2.32 -0.95
C PHE A 18 4.94 -2.14 -2.48
N LEU A 19 4.56 -3.19 -3.20
CA LEU A 19 4.28 -3.10 -4.64
C LEU A 19 3.06 -2.22 -4.93
N ALA A 20 2.00 -2.29 -4.10
CA ALA A 20 0.85 -1.43 -4.24
C ALA A 20 1.22 0.06 -4.05
N TYR A 21 2.11 0.36 -3.12
CA TYR A 21 2.67 1.70 -2.94
C TYR A 21 3.44 2.19 -4.19
N GLN A 22 4.38 1.38 -4.70
CA GLN A 22 5.13 1.73 -5.91
C GLN A 22 4.22 1.91 -7.13
N PHE A 23 3.18 1.08 -7.25
CA PHE A 23 2.19 1.22 -8.31
C PHE A 23 1.40 2.53 -8.16
N ALA A 24 0.94 2.87 -6.95
CA ALA A 24 0.24 4.13 -6.68
C ALA A 24 1.11 5.35 -7.05
N ASP A 25 2.38 5.34 -6.66
CA ASP A 25 3.35 6.38 -7.02
C ASP A 25 3.53 6.50 -8.55
N ALA A 26 3.67 5.38 -9.25
CA ALA A 26 3.78 5.38 -10.71
C ALA A 26 2.50 5.92 -11.40
N LEU A 27 1.31 5.62 -10.87
CA LEU A 27 0.05 6.15 -11.37
C LEU A 27 -0.03 7.68 -11.20
N ILE A 28 0.35 8.19 -10.03
CA ILE A 28 0.36 9.63 -9.74
C ILE A 28 1.35 10.34 -10.68
N LYS A 29 2.56 9.78 -10.86
CA LYS A 29 3.58 10.30 -11.80
C LYS A 29 3.07 10.36 -13.23
N LYS A 30 2.26 9.39 -13.65
CA LYS A 30 1.59 9.35 -14.97
C LYS A 30 0.33 10.22 -15.07
N ARG A 31 0.07 11.09 -14.09
CA ARG A 31 -1.12 11.98 -14.04
C ARG A 31 -2.44 11.20 -14.07
N HIS A 32 -2.47 10.01 -13.47
CA HIS A 32 -3.70 9.29 -13.21
C HIS A 32 -4.27 9.67 -11.84
N GLU A 33 -5.57 9.45 -11.64
CA GLU A 33 -6.26 9.71 -10.39
C GLU A 33 -6.43 8.40 -9.61
N ILE A 34 -6.14 8.41 -8.33
CA ILE A 34 -6.47 7.32 -7.40
C ILE A 34 -7.58 7.84 -6.51
N SER A 35 -8.80 7.32 -6.67
CA SER A 35 -9.94 7.80 -5.89
C SER A 35 -10.09 7.11 -4.55
N GLN A 36 -9.54 5.91 -4.41
CA GLN A 36 -9.59 5.18 -3.15
C GLN A 36 -8.48 4.12 -3.07
N ILE A 37 -7.96 3.93 -1.87
CA ILE A 37 -7.14 2.78 -1.49
C ILE A 37 -7.92 2.02 -0.41
N PHE A 38 -8.24 0.77 -0.68
CA PHE A 38 -9.03 -0.08 0.21
C PHE A 38 -8.15 -1.20 0.78
N PHE A 39 -7.96 -1.18 2.09
CA PHE A 39 -7.24 -2.22 2.82
C PHE A 39 -8.23 -3.31 3.28
N PHE A 40 -7.94 -4.58 2.96
CA PHE A 40 -8.83 -5.72 3.24
C PHE A 40 -8.02 -6.97 3.62
N GLN A 41 -8.63 -7.93 4.34
CA GLN A 41 -7.93 -9.12 4.88
C GLN A 41 -6.68 -8.71 5.68
N ASP A 42 -5.55 -9.37 5.48
CA ASP A 42 -4.27 -9.04 6.12
C ASP A 42 -3.82 -7.59 5.83
N GLY A 43 -4.32 -7.00 4.73
CA GLY A 43 -4.03 -5.64 4.33
C GLY A 43 -4.42 -4.57 5.33
N VAL A 44 -5.37 -4.83 6.23
CA VAL A 44 -5.77 -3.87 7.28
C VAL A 44 -4.62 -3.51 8.22
N SER A 45 -3.62 -4.39 8.36
CA SER A 45 -2.42 -4.14 9.18
C SER A 45 -1.60 -2.93 8.72
N ASN A 46 -1.70 -2.52 7.45
CA ASN A 46 -1.01 -1.33 6.93
C ASN A 46 -1.54 0.00 7.54
N GLY A 47 -2.73 -0.01 8.13
CA GLY A 47 -3.31 1.14 8.82
C GLY A 47 -2.93 1.26 10.30
N ASN A 48 -2.12 0.34 10.83
CA ASN A 48 -1.75 0.33 12.24
C ASN A 48 -0.60 1.31 12.51
N ALA A 49 -0.91 2.45 13.15
CA ALA A 49 0.07 3.48 13.51
C ALA A 49 1.06 3.06 14.60
N LEU A 50 0.82 1.95 15.31
CA LEU A 50 1.72 1.40 16.33
C LEU A 50 2.74 0.42 15.73
N VAL A 51 2.75 0.25 14.40
CA VAL A 51 3.78 -0.55 13.75
C VAL A 51 5.12 0.16 13.90
N TYR A 52 6.02 -0.49 14.64
CA TYR A 52 7.40 -0.07 14.79
C TYR A 52 8.23 -0.84 13.77
N PRO A 53 8.77 -0.17 12.73
CA PRO A 53 9.55 -0.85 11.71
C PRO A 53 10.80 -1.48 12.31
N ALA A 54 11.20 -2.62 11.73
CA ALA A 54 12.46 -3.23 12.09
C ALA A 54 13.60 -2.26 11.74
N ASN A 55 14.65 -2.24 12.57
CA ASN A 55 15.69 -1.21 12.52
C ASN A 55 16.53 -1.25 11.22
N ASP A 56 16.39 -2.31 10.43
CA ASP A 56 17.03 -2.57 9.14
C ASP A 56 16.19 -2.14 7.92
N GLU A 57 14.97 -1.63 8.13
CA GLU A 57 14.04 -1.24 7.06
C GLU A 57 13.88 0.28 6.85
N VAL A 58 14.83 1.11 7.34
CA VAL A 58 14.83 2.58 7.19
C VAL A 58 15.71 3.06 6.03
#